data_AF-A0A0N8WIR8-F1
#
_entry.id   AF-A0A0N8WIR8-F1
#
_cell.length_a   1.000
_cell.length_b   1.000
_cell.length_c   1.000
_cell.angle_alpha   90.00
_cell.angle_beta   90.00
_cell.angle_gamma   90.00
#
_symmetry.space_group_name_H-M   'P 1'
#
loop_
_entity.id
_entity.type
_entity.pdbx_description
1 polymer ?
#
loop_
_entity_poly.entity_id
_entity_poly.type
_entity_poly.pdbx_seq_one_letter_code
_entity_poly.pdbx_strand_id
1 'polypeptide(L)'
;MIHSYFDELLLGELLRASIAEEKPCTVLFKIVCPESWPENLSVRARKHFLVLRLGELYALEAARTLRGEALALRHVFEASGSDGVHAYVKEQAESWTASDGNCWEAAMYTAMSKSSWFCDGGFEIG
;
A
#
# COMPACT_ATOMS: atom_id res chain seq x y z
N MET A 1 2.71 3.24 29.81
CA MET A 1 4.00 2.55 29.61
C MET A 1 3.84 1.77 28.31
N ILE A 2 4.33 2.32 27.20
CA ILE A 2 4.28 1.68 25.89
C ILE A 2 5.48 0.72 25.81
N HIS A 3 5.22 -0.52 25.45
CA HIS A 3 6.23 -1.58 25.40
C HIS A 3 7.06 -1.38 24.12
N SER A 4 8.40 -1.47 24.17
CA SER A 4 9.30 -1.22 23.02
C SER A 4 8.98 -2.05 21.77
N TYR A 5 8.29 -3.18 21.94
CA TYR A 5 7.78 -3.97 20.82
C TYR A 5 6.69 -3.25 20.01
N PHE A 6 5.84 -2.46 20.68
CA PHE A 6 4.81 -1.64 20.04
C PHE A 6 5.44 -0.46 19.31
N ASP A 7 6.51 0.12 19.88
CA ASP A 7 7.28 1.17 19.20
C ASP A 7 8.00 0.62 17.96
N GLU A 8 8.58 -0.57 18.01
CA GLU A 8 9.16 -1.24 16.82
C GLU A 8 8.11 -1.67 15.78
N LEU A 9 6.91 -2.05 16.23
CA LEU A 9 5.75 -2.30 15.35
C LEU A 9 5.31 -1.02 14.63
N LEU A 10 5.40 0.14 15.29
CA LEU A 10 5.07 1.46 14.73
C LEU A 10 6.19 2.02 13.84
N LEU A 11 7.45 1.64 14.08
CA LEU A 11 8.62 2.11 13.34
C LEU A 11 8.96 1.28 12.09
N GLY A 12 8.48 0.03 12.00
CA GLY A 12 8.71 -0.83 10.84
C GLY A 12 7.54 -0.88 9.86
N GLU A 13 7.78 -0.70 8.56
CA GLU A 13 6.83 -0.99 7.48
C GLU A 13 6.56 -2.51 7.38
N LEU A 14 5.69 -3.02 8.26
CA LEU A 14 5.29 -4.42 8.29
C LEU A 14 4.34 -4.70 7.13
N LEU A 15 3.36 -3.84 6.92
CA LEU A 15 2.42 -4.01 5.81
C LEU A 15 3.07 -3.50 4.52
N ARG A 16 3.13 -4.36 3.52
CA ARG A 16 3.59 -4.00 2.18
C ARG A 16 2.55 -4.35 1.14
N ALA A 17 2.44 -3.50 0.13
CA ALA A 17 1.64 -3.77 -1.04
C ALA A 17 2.50 -4.02 -2.29
N SER A 18 1.89 -4.61 -3.31
CA SER A 18 2.43 -4.73 -4.66
C SER A 18 1.31 -4.57 -5.67
N ILE A 19 1.62 -3.94 -6.81
CA ILE A 19 0.70 -3.82 -7.94
C ILE A 19 0.78 -5.07 -8.80
N ALA A 20 -0.37 -5.69 -9.06
CA ALA A 20 -0.51 -6.64 -10.14
C ALA A 20 -0.83 -5.88 -11.43
N GLU A 21 0.03 -6.02 -12.44
CA GLU A 21 -0.04 -5.31 -13.72
C GLU A 21 -1.12 -5.91 -14.65
N GLU A 22 -2.36 -5.93 -14.17
CA GLU A 22 -3.54 -6.45 -14.85
C GLU A 22 -4.68 -5.43 -14.87
N LYS A 23 -5.71 -5.66 -15.69
CA LYS A 23 -6.89 -4.79 -15.74
C LYS A 23 -8.14 -5.55 -15.28
N PRO A 24 -8.89 -5.05 -14.28
CA PRO A 24 -8.61 -3.85 -13.48
C PRO A 24 -7.37 -4.01 -12.59
N CYS A 25 -6.68 -2.90 -12.27
CA CYS A 25 -5.50 -2.91 -11.41
C CYS A 25 -5.81 -3.51 -10.03
N THR A 26 -5.05 -4.54 -9.64
CA THR A 26 -5.19 -5.21 -8.35
C THR A 26 -4.03 -4.85 -7.44
N VAL A 27 -4.34 -4.49 -6.19
CA VAL A 27 -3.34 -4.25 -5.13
C VAL A 27 -3.31 -5.45 -4.19
N LEU A 28 -2.15 -6.07 -4.03
CA LEU A 28 -1.93 -7.23 -3.17
C LEU A 28 -1.19 -6.83 -1.91
N PHE A 29 -1.62 -7.33 -0.75
CA PHE A 29 -1.04 -6.98 0.55
C PHE A 29 -0.41 -8.18 1.23
N LYS A 30 0.74 -7.96 1.88
CA LYS A 30 1.44 -8.95 2.70
C LYS A 30 2.12 -8.30 3.89
N ILE A 31 2.42 -9.09 4.91
CA ILE A 31 3.27 -8.63 6.01
C ILE A 31 4.72 -9.11 5.86
N VAL A 32 5.66 -8.22 6.14
CA VAL A 32 7.10 -8.44 6.16
C VAL A 32 7.61 -8.15 7.57
N CYS A 33 7.78 -9.20 8.37
CA CYS A 33 8.36 -9.08 9.70
C CYS A 33 9.88 -8.88 9.61
N PRO A 34 10.47 -7.98 10.43
CA PRO A 34 11.91 -7.84 10.56
C PRO A 34 12.59 -9.16 10.96
N GLU A 35 13.81 -9.39 10.48
CA GLU A 35 14.62 -10.55 10.89
C GLU A 35 15.02 -10.49 12.37
N SER A 36 15.05 -9.29 12.97
CA SER A 36 15.33 -9.10 14.40
C SER A 36 14.22 -9.61 15.31
N TRP A 37 13.01 -9.85 14.79
CA TRP A 37 11.90 -10.35 15.60
C TRP A 37 12.11 -11.81 15.99
N PRO A 38 11.97 -12.16 17.29
CA PRO A 38 11.70 -13.52 17.73
C PRO A 38 10.73 -14.27 16.81
N GLU A 39 11.13 -15.48 16.41
CA GLU A 39 10.38 -16.33 15.47
C GLU A 39 8.92 -16.51 15.91
N ASN A 40 8.69 -16.69 17.20
CA ASN A 40 7.36 -16.86 17.77
C ASN A 40 6.45 -15.63 17.54
N LEU A 41 6.99 -14.41 17.49
CA LEU A 41 6.19 -13.23 17.19
C LEU A 41 5.90 -13.11 15.71
N SER A 42 6.90 -13.31 14.85
CA SER A 42 6.72 -13.30 13.40
C SER A 42 5.66 -14.31 12.96
N VAL A 43 5.67 -15.51 13.55
CA VAL A 43 4.63 -16.54 13.33
C VAL A 43 3.26 -16.04 13.78
N ARG A 44 3.14 -15.44 14.96
CA ARG A 44 1.86 -14.89 15.45
C ARG A 44 1.33 -13.78 14.55
N ALA A 45 2.16 -12.82 14.16
CA ALA A 45 1.78 -11.72 13.28
C ALA A 45 1.24 -12.25 11.93
N ARG A 46 1.97 -13.19 11.31
CA ARG A 46 1.55 -13.84 10.05
C ARG A 46 0.24 -14.58 10.21
N LYS A 47 0.09 -15.33 11.31
CA LYS A 47 -1.16 -16.04 11.62
C LYS A 47 -2.33 -15.07 11.81
N HIS A 48 -2.15 -13.97 12.53
CA HIS A 48 -3.21 -12.97 12.70
C HIS A 48 -3.62 -12.35 11.37
N PHE A 49 -2.66 -11.96 10.53
CA PHE A 49 -2.94 -11.42 9.20
C PHE A 49 -3.76 -12.38 8.32
N LEU A 50 -3.41 -13.67 8.36
CA LEU A 50 -4.11 -14.71 7.60
C LEU A 50 -5.52 -15.00 8.16
N VAL A 51 -5.64 -15.24 9.47
CA VAL A 51 -6.91 -15.59 10.12
C VAL A 51 -7.93 -14.47 10.00
N LEU A 52 -7.50 -13.22 10.11
CA LEU A 52 -8.35 -12.05 9.96
C LEU A 52 -8.58 -11.67 8.48
N ARG A 53 -7.98 -12.39 7.53
CA ARG A 53 -8.04 -12.11 6.07
C ARG A 53 -7.73 -10.67 5.73
N LEU A 54 -6.77 -10.06 6.43
CA LEU A 54 -6.47 -8.64 6.27
C LEU A 54 -5.99 -8.30 4.85
N GLY A 55 -5.27 -9.21 4.19
CA GLY A 55 -4.87 -8.99 2.80
C GLY A 55 -6.06 -8.83 1.84
N GLU A 56 -7.12 -9.62 2.02
CA GLU A 56 -8.33 -9.54 1.20
C GLU A 56 -9.17 -8.32 1.56
N LEU A 57 -9.29 -8.00 2.85
CA LEU A 57 -9.96 -6.81 3.34
C LEU A 57 -9.32 -5.54 2.74
N TYR A 58 -8.00 -5.42 2.82
CA TYR A 58 -7.28 -4.27 2.30
C TYR A 58 -7.29 -4.22 0.77
N ALA A 59 -7.26 -5.36 0.07
CA ALA A 59 -7.42 -5.39 -1.38
C ALA A 59 -8.79 -4.83 -1.82
N LEU A 60 -9.86 -5.15 -1.08
CA LEU A 60 -11.20 -4.61 -1.35
C LEU A 60 -11.27 -3.09 -1.13
N GLU A 61 -10.69 -2.62 -0.03
CA GLU A 61 -10.61 -1.19 0.32
C GLU A 61 -9.76 -0.40 -0.69
N ALA A 62 -8.62 -0.95 -1.12
CA ALA A 62 -7.78 -0.40 -2.17
C ALA A 62 -8.52 -0.31 -3.50
N ALA A 63 -9.23 -1.37 -3.91
CA ALA A 63 -10.02 -1.36 -5.14
C ALA A 63 -11.14 -0.31 -5.11
N ARG A 64 -11.79 -0.10 -3.95
CA ARG A 64 -12.78 0.96 -3.77
C ARG A 64 -12.16 2.34 -3.92
N THR A 65 -11.01 2.55 -3.30
CA THR A 65 -10.28 3.82 -3.32
C THR A 65 -9.78 4.16 -4.71
N LEU A 66 -9.16 3.21 -5.40
CA LEU A 66 -8.75 3.36 -6.80
C LEU A 66 -9.90 3.74 -7.72
N ARG A 67 -11.07 3.14 -7.56
CA ARG A 67 -12.26 3.53 -8.33
C ARG A 67 -12.70 4.97 -8.03
N GLY A 68 -12.59 5.41 -6.77
CA GLY A 68 -12.90 6.78 -6.36
C GLY A 68 -11.91 7.80 -6.90
N GLU A 69 -10.63 7.43 -7.04
CA GLU A 69 -9.56 8.31 -7.50
C GLU A 69 -9.30 8.24 -9.01
N ALA A 70 -9.92 7.30 -9.73
CA ALA A 70 -9.66 7.05 -11.15
C ALA A 70 -9.76 8.33 -12.02
N LEU A 71 -10.75 9.18 -11.75
CA LEU A 71 -10.91 10.45 -12.47
C LEU A 71 -9.79 11.45 -12.15
N ALA A 72 -9.39 11.54 -10.88
CA ALA A 72 -8.31 12.43 -10.47
C ALA A 72 -6.97 11.98 -11.08
N LEU A 73 -6.68 10.69 -11.03
CA LEU A 73 -5.48 10.09 -11.64
C LEU A 73 -5.46 10.32 -13.15
N ARG A 74 -6.60 10.16 -13.84
CA ARG A 74 -6.71 10.48 -15.27
C ARG A 74 -6.40 11.95 -15.55
N HIS A 75 -6.98 12.89 -14.82
CA HIS A 75 -6.71 14.31 -15.02
C HIS A 75 -5.23 14.66 -14.79
N VAL A 76 -4.60 14.07 -13.75
CA VAL A 76 -3.17 14.26 -13.47
C VAL A 76 -2.33 13.70 -14.63
N PHE A 77 -2.67 12.52 -15.13
CA PHE A 77 -1.98 11.89 -16.26
C PHE A 77 -2.13 12.70 -17.56
N GLU A 78 -3.33 13.19 -17.87
CA GLU A 78 -3.57 14.05 -19.04
C GLU A 78 -2.81 15.38 -18.96
N ALA A 79 -2.67 15.93 -17.75
CA ALA A 79 -2.00 17.21 -17.53
C ALA A 79 -0.47 17.12 -17.46
N SER A 80 0.07 16.02 -16.93
CA SER A 80 1.50 15.92 -16.55
C SER A 80 2.13 14.55 -16.80
N GLY A 81 1.40 13.64 -17.45
CA GLY A 81 1.88 12.31 -17.80
C GLY A 81 2.21 11.45 -16.58
N SER A 82 3.05 10.45 -16.82
CA SER A 82 3.49 9.47 -15.81
C SER A 82 4.20 10.13 -14.62
N ASP A 83 5.03 11.16 -14.88
CA ASP A 83 5.72 11.90 -13.82
C ASP A 83 4.75 12.62 -12.87
N GLY A 84 3.66 13.16 -13.42
CA GLY A 84 2.59 13.77 -12.63
C GLY A 84 1.89 12.75 -11.73
N VAL A 85 1.54 11.59 -12.30
CA VAL A 85 0.91 10.50 -11.53
C VAL A 85 1.84 10.03 -10.43
N HIS A 86 3.11 9.79 -10.76
CA HIS A 86 4.14 9.40 -9.79
C HIS A 86 4.26 10.42 -8.65
N ALA A 87 4.34 11.72 -8.97
CA ALA A 87 4.40 12.78 -7.95
C ALA A 87 3.16 12.77 -7.05
N TYR A 88 1.97 12.66 -7.64
CA TYR A 88 0.70 12.59 -6.90
C TYR A 88 0.67 11.41 -5.93
N VAL A 89 0.89 10.18 -6.41
CA VAL A 89 0.83 9.01 -5.53
C VAL A 89 1.97 8.97 -4.51
N LYS A 90 3.12 9.57 -4.82
CA LYS A 90 4.23 9.71 -3.88
C LYS A 90 3.90 10.67 -2.74
N GLU A 91 3.29 11.82 -3.04
CA GLU A 91 2.82 12.77 -2.02
C GLU A 91 1.80 12.10 -1.08
N GLN A 92 0.85 11.36 -1.65
CA GLN A 92 -0.11 10.59 -0.86
C GLN A 92 0.59 9.54 0.03
N ALA A 93 1.57 8.82 -0.50
CA ALA A 93 2.37 7.87 0.27
C ALA A 93 3.08 8.55 1.46
N GLU A 94 3.71 9.70 1.23
CA GLU A 94 4.41 10.48 2.27
C GLU A 94 3.43 10.96 3.35
N SER A 95 2.25 11.47 2.95
CA SER A 95 1.21 11.93 3.88
C SER A 95 0.69 10.81 4.78
N TRP A 96 0.34 9.65 4.20
CA TRP A 96 -0.16 8.51 4.98
C TRP A 96 0.94 7.92 5.87
N THR A 97 2.17 7.82 5.35
CA THR A 97 3.31 7.29 6.12
C THR A 97 3.65 8.18 7.33
N ALA A 98 3.49 9.50 7.20
CA ALA A 98 3.71 10.43 8.31
C ALA A 98 2.72 10.24 9.47
N SER A 99 1.50 9.75 9.19
CA SER A 99 0.49 9.46 10.22
C SER A 99 0.61 8.02 10.74
N ASP A 100 0.65 7.04 9.83
CA ASP A 100 0.75 5.60 10.14
C ASP A 100 1.39 4.86 8.95
N GLY A 101 2.69 4.55 9.04
CA GLY A 101 3.42 3.80 8.02
C GLY A 101 2.94 2.36 7.81
N ASN A 102 2.08 1.84 8.68
CA ASN A 102 1.51 0.49 8.59
C ASN A 102 0.04 0.47 8.16
N CYS A 103 -0.58 1.62 7.90
CA CYS A 103 -1.91 1.65 7.29
C CYS A 103 -1.85 1.12 5.85
N TRP A 104 -2.98 0.59 5.38
CA TRP A 104 -3.03 -0.02 4.05
C TRP A 104 -2.93 1.05 2.94
N GLU A 105 -3.33 2.28 3.23
CA GLU A 105 -3.20 3.44 2.35
C GLU A 105 -1.73 3.76 2.09
N ALA A 106 -0.90 3.87 3.13
CA ALA A 106 0.53 4.10 3.00
C ALA A 106 1.19 3.00 2.16
N ALA A 107 0.88 1.73 2.45
CA ALA A 107 1.39 0.60 1.69
C ALA A 107 0.94 0.64 0.22
N MET A 108 -0.33 0.96 -0.03
CA MET A 108 -0.92 1.06 -1.37
C MET A 108 -0.26 2.14 -2.21
N TYR A 109 -0.23 3.39 -1.74
CA TYR A 109 0.36 4.51 -2.48
C TYR A 109 1.87 4.34 -2.67
N THR A 110 2.56 3.75 -1.70
CA THR A 110 3.97 3.38 -1.84
C THR A 110 4.20 2.35 -2.94
N ALA A 111 3.29 1.37 -3.11
CA ALA A 111 3.39 0.40 -4.20
C ALA A 111 3.08 1.03 -5.56
N MET A 112 2.11 1.95 -5.62
CA MET A 112 1.77 2.69 -6.84
C MET A 112 2.93 3.56 -7.32
N SER A 113 3.56 4.32 -6.44
CA SER A 113 4.72 5.17 -6.79
C SER A 113 5.93 4.37 -7.27
N LYS A 114 6.06 3.10 -6.85
CA LYS A 114 7.13 2.20 -7.29
C LYS A 114 6.83 1.45 -8.59
N SER A 115 5.60 1.52 -9.11
CA SER A 115 5.18 0.82 -10.33
C SER A 115 5.15 1.78 -11.51
N SER A 116 6.09 1.62 -12.45
CA SER A 116 6.06 2.36 -13.72
C SER A 116 4.80 2.05 -14.51
N TRP A 117 4.39 0.78 -14.57
CA TRP A 117 3.15 0.36 -15.22
C TRP A 117 1.92 1.10 -14.68
N PHE A 118 1.84 1.30 -13.36
CA PHE A 118 0.76 2.06 -12.75
C PHE A 118 0.83 3.54 -13.15
N CYS A 119 2.00 4.17 -13.00
CA CYS A 119 2.20 5.58 -13.33
C CYS A 119 1.94 5.89 -14.81
N ASP A 120 2.23 4.92 -15.70
CA ASP A 120 2.01 5.01 -17.15
C ASP A 120 0.54 4.81 -17.58
N GLY A 121 -0.41 4.79 -16.64
CA GLY A 121 -1.85 4.66 -16.93
C GLY A 121 -2.45 3.29 -16.61
N GLY A 122 -1.73 2.41 -15.90
CA GLY A 122 -2.23 1.11 -15.46
C GLY A 122 -3.47 1.17 -14.55
N PHE A 123 -3.76 2.34 -13.96
CA PHE A 123 -4.95 2.58 -13.15
C PHE A 123 -6.28 2.67 -13.94
N GLU A 124 -6.22 2.82 -15.26
CA GLU A 124 -7.44 2.96 -16.06
C GLU A 124 -8.23 1.64 -16.12
N ILE A 125 -9.51 1.71 -15.74
CA ILE A 125 -10.49 0.66 -16.01
C ILE A 125 -10.74 0.70 -17.52
N GLY A 126 -10.30 -0.35 -18.22
CA GLY A 126 -10.47 -0.47 -19.68
C GLY A 126 -11.93 -0.49 -20.11
#